data_AF-A0A7C4ZL50-F1
#
_entry.id   AF-A0A7C4ZL50-F1
#
_cell.length_a   1.000
_cell.length_b   1.000
_cell.length_c   1.000
_cell.angle_alpha   90.00
_cell.angle_beta   90.00
_cell.angle_gamma   90.00
#
_symmetry.space_group_name_H-M   'P 1'
#
loop_
_entity.id
_entity.type
_entity.pdbx_description
1 polymer ?
#
loop_
_entity_poly.entity_id
_entity_poly.type
_entity_poly.pdbx_seq_one_letter_code
_entity_poly.pdbx_strand_id
1 'polypeptide(L)'
;MRGCAWFLRILERGVIRLASVDPRLLEILACPAPGCKSEVVLKGEKLVCTKCRRAYPIRNGIPVMLLEEATIEEEEPGAGKDE
;
A
#
# COMPACT_ATOMS: atom_id res chain seq x y z
N MET A 1 48.29 -1.24 -17.52
CA MET A 1 47.65 -1.68 -16.26
C MET A 1 46.97 -0.48 -15.57
N ARG A 2 45.70 -0.16 -15.89
CA ARG A 2 44.74 0.59 -15.03
C ARG A 2 43.32 0.30 -15.51
N GLY A 3 43.00 -0.99 -15.61
CA GLY A 3 41.62 -1.47 -15.67
C GLY A 3 41.10 -1.71 -14.24
N CYS A 4 39.78 -1.81 -14.11
CA CYS A 4 39.02 -2.34 -12.97
C CYS A 4 38.43 -1.39 -11.92
N ALA A 5 38.39 -0.07 -12.12
CA ALA A 5 37.74 0.85 -11.15
C ALA A 5 36.28 1.25 -11.47
N TRP A 6 35.70 0.78 -12.59
CA TRP A 6 34.35 1.21 -13.03
C TRP A 6 33.24 0.16 -12.87
N PHE A 7 33.55 -1.05 -12.41
CA PHE A 7 32.61 -2.19 -12.49
C PHE A 7 31.96 -2.60 -11.15
N LEU A 8 32.24 -1.90 -10.04
CA LEU A 8 31.81 -2.33 -8.70
C LEU A 8 31.37 -1.17 -7.78
N ARG A 9 30.46 -0.31 -8.26
CA ARG A 9 29.86 0.76 -7.42
C ARG A 9 28.38 1.03 -7.73
N ILE A 10 27.64 0.00 -8.12
CA ILE A 10 26.18 0.08 -8.40
C ILE A 10 25.36 -0.97 -7.60
N LEU A 11 26.00 -1.87 -6.83
CA LEU A 11 25.31 -2.97 -6.14
C LEU A 11 25.23 -2.84 -4.59
N GLU A 12 25.51 -1.68 -4.00
CA GLU A 12 25.71 -1.55 -2.54
C GLU A 12 24.84 -0.51 -1.79
N ARG A 13 23.61 -0.24 -2.23
CA ARG A 13 22.57 0.40 -1.38
C ARG A 13 21.17 -0.12 -1.78
N GLY A 14 20.69 -1.29 -1.37
CA GLY A 14 20.77 -1.87 -0.04
C GLY A 14 19.69 -1.30 0.88
N VAL A 15 18.40 -1.55 0.59
CA VAL A 15 17.30 -1.92 1.51
C VAL A 15 15.95 -1.88 0.76
N ILE A 16 15.60 -2.93 0.03
CA ILE A 16 14.17 -3.20 -0.22
C ILE A 16 13.67 -3.74 1.12
N ARG A 17 13.25 -2.84 2.02
CA ARG A 17 12.57 -3.23 3.26
C ARG A 17 11.40 -4.11 2.84
N LEU A 18 11.35 -5.33 3.36
CA LEU A 18 10.26 -6.31 3.23
C LEU A 18 8.96 -5.82 3.93
N ALA A 19 8.66 -4.53 3.87
CA ALA A 19 7.29 -4.06 3.97
C ALA A 19 6.71 -4.24 2.56
N SER A 20 5.55 -4.87 2.43
CA SER A 20 4.97 -5.15 1.11
C SER A 20 4.62 -3.89 0.30
N VAL A 21 4.77 -2.69 0.89
CA VAL A 21 4.56 -1.38 0.26
C VAL A 21 5.59 -0.36 0.78
N ASP A 22 6.21 0.44 -0.10
CA ASP A 22 7.14 1.53 0.28
C ASP A 22 6.40 2.63 1.10
N PRO A 23 6.94 3.10 2.23
CA PRO A 23 6.31 4.14 3.05
C PRO A 23 6.00 5.44 2.29
N ARG A 24 6.85 5.86 1.34
CA ARG A 24 6.61 7.06 0.52
C ARG A 24 5.46 6.85 -0.46
N LEU A 25 5.22 5.60 -0.88
CA LEU A 25 4.05 5.26 -1.68
C LEU A 25 2.77 5.37 -0.83
N LEU A 26 2.80 4.94 0.43
CA LEU A 26 1.65 5.08 1.34
C LEU A 26 1.25 6.55 1.56
N GLU A 27 2.21 7.47 1.64
CA GLU A 27 1.95 8.91 1.79
C GLU A 27 1.17 9.53 0.62
N ILE A 28 1.27 8.97 -0.58
CA ILE A 28 0.56 9.44 -1.78
C ILE A 28 -0.67 8.59 -2.13
N LEU A 29 -0.85 7.43 -1.49
CA LEU A 29 -1.92 6.50 -1.82
C LEU A 29 -3.21 6.87 -1.09
N ALA A 30 -4.28 7.08 -1.87
CA ALA A 30 -5.61 7.34 -1.35
C ALA A 30 -6.56 6.16 -1.59
N CYS A 31 -7.61 6.08 -0.80
CA CYS A 31 -8.70 5.13 -1.01
C CYS A 31 -9.35 5.34 -2.40
N PRO A 32 -9.62 4.26 -3.16
CA PRO A 32 -10.25 4.30 -4.47
C PRO A 32 -11.78 4.29 -4.41
N ALA A 33 -12.36 4.16 -3.22
CA ALA A 33 -13.82 4.13 -3.08
C ALA A 33 -14.44 5.46 -3.50
N PRO A 34 -15.56 5.45 -4.25
CA PRO A 34 -16.30 6.66 -4.58
C PRO A 34 -16.61 7.44 -3.30
N GLY A 35 -16.46 8.77 -3.33
CA GLY A 35 -16.69 9.63 -2.16
C GLY A 35 -15.63 9.54 -1.05
N CYS A 36 -14.68 8.60 -1.13
CA CYS A 36 -13.67 8.39 -0.09
C CYS A 36 -12.26 8.44 -0.68
N LYS A 37 -11.58 9.58 -0.51
CA LYS A 37 -10.18 9.81 -0.92
C LYS A 37 -9.22 9.92 0.27
N SER A 38 -9.58 9.31 1.39
CA SER A 38 -8.78 9.32 2.61
C SER A 38 -7.56 8.40 2.50
N GLU A 39 -6.59 8.61 3.38
CA GLU A 39 -5.39 7.80 3.49
C GLU A 39 -5.71 6.33 3.81
N VAL A 40 -4.78 5.45 3.45
CA VAL A 40 -4.81 4.04 3.80
C VAL A 40 -3.57 3.65 4.60
N VAL A 41 -3.75 2.70 5.51
CA VAL A 41 -2.68 2.20 6.37
C VAL A 41 -2.38 0.74 6.07
N LEU A 42 -1.11 0.37 6.07
CA LEU A 42 -0.69 -1.02 5.93
C LEU A 42 -0.99 -1.78 7.22
N LYS A 43 -1.80 -2.84 7.12
CA LYS A 43 -2.09 -3.78 8.22
C LYS A 43 -1.86 -5.21 7.74
N GLY A 44 -0.69 -5.77 8.02
CA GLY A 44 -0.33 -7.09 7.52
C GLY A 44 -0.27 -7.10 6.00
N GLU A 45 -1.03 -8.00 5.35
CA GLU A 45 -1.10 -8.13 3.89
C GLU A 45 -2.28 -7.37 3.25
N LYS A 46 -2.71 -6.27 3.86
CA LYS A 46 -3.80 -5.43 3.34
C LYS A 46 -3.56 -3.95 3.61
N LEU A 47 -4.13 -3.10 2.77
CA LEU A 47 -4.25 -1.66 2.98
C LEU A 47 -5.65 -1.33 3.47
N VAL A 48 -5.75 -0.64 4.60
CA VAL A 48 -7.05 -0.33 5.23
C VAL A 48 -7.28 1.17 5.20
N CYS A 49 -8.41 1.60 4.66
CA CYS A 49 -8.79 3.00 4.71
C CYS A 49 -9.16 3.43 6.13
N THR A 50 -8.61 4.55 6.58
CA THR A 50 -8.87 5.11 7.91
C THR A 50 -10.30 5.64 8.08
N LYS A 51 -10.97 5.98 6.97
CA LYS A 51 -12.33 6.54 6.97
C LYS A 51 -13.41 5.49 6.68
N CYS A 52 -13.39 4.86 5.51
CA CYS A 52 -14.45 3.93 5.10
C CYS A 52 -14.21 2.48 5.56
N ARG A 53 -13.11 2.21 6.27
CA ARG A 53 -12.77 0.90 6.86
C ARG A 53 -12.65 -0.26 5.86
N ARG A 54 -12.65 0.03 4.55
CA ARG A 54 -12.37 -0.95 3.50
C ARG A 54 -10.92 -1.41 3.57
N ALA A 55 -10.74 -2.72 3.46
CA ALA A 55 -9.49 -3.44 3.45
C ALA A 55 -9.22 -4.00 2.04
N TYR A 56 -8.15 -3.54 1.41
CA TYR A 56 -7.68 -3.92 0.09
C TYR A 56 -6.53 -4.93 0.22
N PRO A 57 -6.64 -6.17 -0.30
CA PRO A 57 -5.62 -7.18 -0.13
C PRO A 57 -4.36 -6.84 -0.95
N ILE A 58 -3.20 -7.29 -0.47
CA ILE A 58 -1.94 -7.21 -1.19
C ILE A 58 -1.62 -8.62 -1.71
N ARG A 59 -1.49 -8.77 -3.02
CA ARG A 59 -1.18 -10.06 -3.66
C ARG A 59 0.13 -9.92 -4.42
N ASN A 60 1.09 -10.80 -4.14
CA ASN A 60 2.42 -10.76 -4.75
C ASN A 60 3.14 -9.40 -4.58
N GLY A 61 2.93 -8.73 -3.44
CA GLY A 61 3.48 -7.40 -3.18
C GLY A 61 2.77 -6.25 -3.92
N ILE A 62 1.66 -6.52 -4.62
CA ILE A 62 0.87 -5.51 -5.33
C ILE A 62 -0.45 -5.28 -4.59
N PRO A 63 -0.74 -4.06 -4.11
CA PRO A 63 -2.04 -3.72 -3.56
C PRO A 63 -3.15 -3.82 -4.61
N VAL A 64 -4.17 -4.65 -4.34
CA VAL A 64 -5.35 -4.81 -5.19
C VAL A 64 -6.39 -3.78 -4.75
N MET A 65 -6.29 -2.57 -5.31
CA MET A 65 -7.15 -1.43 -4.99
C MET A 65 -8.48 -1.46 -5.76
N LEU A 66 -9.12 -2.64 -5.84
CA LEU A 66 -10.42 -2.86 -6.49
C LEU A 66 -11.53 -2.93 -5.43
N LEU A 67 -12.73 -2.45 -5.78
CA LEU A 67 -13.85 -2.39 -4.82
C LEU A 67 -14.47 -3.76 -4.58
N GLU A 68 -14.46 -4.60 -5.60
CA GLU A 68 -15.00 -5.96 -5.58
C GLU A 68 -14.16 -6.91 -4.73
N GLU A 69 -12.87 -6.61 -4.60
CA GLU A 69 -11.89 -7.36 -3.78
C GLU A 69 -11.75 -6.77 -2.38
N ALA A 70 -12.37 -5.62 -2.11
CA ALA A 70 -12.30 -4.97 -0.81
C ALA A 70 -13.23 -5.67 0.20
N THR A 71 -12.71 -5.89 1.40
CA THR A 71 -13.50 -6.37 2.55
C THR A 71 -13.71 -5.24 3.55
N ILE A 72 -14.67 -5.36 4.47
CA ILE A 72 -14.82 -4.41 5.59
C ILE A 72 -14.16 -5.04 6.81
N GLU A 73 -13.26 -4.33 7.49
CA GLU A 73 -12.81 -4.77 8.81
C GLU A 73 -13.99 -4.67 9.79
N GLU A 74 -14.59 -5.81 10.15
CA GLU A 74 -15.68 -5.87 11.11
C GLU A 74 -15.24 -5.40 12.50
N GLU A 75 -15.61 -4.16 12.83
CA GLU A 75 -15.93 -3.72 14.19
C GLU A 75 -17.16 -2.83 14.07
N GLU A 76 -18.35 -3.41 14.27
CA GLU A 76 -19.70 -2.82 14.37
C GLU A 76 -20.16 -1.84 13.24
N PRO A 77 -21.45 -1.91 12.81
CA PRO A 77 -21.91 -1.25 11.59
C PRO A 77 -22.06 0.27 11.79
N GLY A 78 -21.21 1.04 11.09
CA GLY A 78 -21.23 2.49 11.09
C GLY A 78 -21.38 3.09 9.70
N ALA A 79 -22.61 3.06 9.18
CA ALA A 79 -23.21 3.97 8.20
C ALA A 79 -22.41 4.30 6.93
N GLY A 80 -22.86 3.70 5.82
CA GLY A 80 -22.80 4.40 4.53
C GLY A 80 -23.52 5.75 4.65
N LYS A 81 -22.84 6.82 4.25
CA LYS A 81 -23.45 8.10 3.91
C LYS A 81 -22.82 8.54 2.60
N ASP A 82 -23.34 7.99 1.52
CA ASP A 82 -23.20 8.56 0.18
C ASP A 82 -24.64 8.85 -0.27
N GLU A 83 -25.08 10.07 0.01
CA GLU A 83 -26.28 10.71 -0.56
C GLU A 83 -25.99 11.12 -2.01
#